data_AF-A0A168Q923-F1
#
_entry.id   AF-A0A168Q923-F1
#
_cell.length_a   1.000
_cell.length_b   1.000
_cell.length_c   1.000
_cell.angle_alpha   90.00
_cell.angle_beta   90.00
_cell.angle_gamma   90.00
#
_symmetry.space_group_name_H-M   'P 1'
#
loop_
_entity.id
_entity.type
_entity.pdbx_description
1 polymer ?
#
loop_
_entity_poly.entity_id
_entity_poly.type
_entity_poly.pdbx_seq_one_letter_code
_entity_poly.pdbx_strand_id
1 'polypeptide(L)'
;LEEAKKNHEPIYVHCKAGKSRSITAILAYLVTSERWTLKRAYRHVIKARPNMSPNIGFISELMKMEAQVHGRVSSFLESDWQSTSLPSPEYANELFQLEKAWQTAAQV
;
A
#
# COMPACT_ATOMS: atom_id res chain seq x y z
N LEU A 1 8.32 8.39 14.48
CA LEU A 1 6.95 8.65 13.99
C LEU A 1 6.02 8.89 15.16
N GLU A 2 5.91 7.94 16.10
CA GLU A 2 5.00 8.05 17.25
C GLU A 2 5.24 9.26 18.16
N GLU A 3 6.51 9.60 18.43
CA GLU A 3 6.83 10.78 19.24
C GLU A 3 6.43 12.10 18.57
N ALA A 4 6.83 12.28 17.31
CA ALA A 4 6.41 13.43 16.51
C ALA A 4 4.88 13.50 16.38
N LYS A 5 4.19 12.36 16.20
CA LYS A 5 2.71 12.31 16.20
C LYS A 5 2.13 12.75 17.55
N LYS A 6 2.67 12.28 18.67
CA LYS A 6 2.26 12.68 20.04
C LYS A 6 2.41 14.19 20.24
N ASN A 7 3.47 14.77 19.70
CA ASN A 7 3.78 16.20 19.78
C ASN A 7 3.09 17.04 18.70
N HIS A 8 2.28 16.43 17.81
CA HIS A 8 1.64 17.08 16.67
C HIS A 8 2.64 17.78 15.72
N GLU A 9 3.83 17.21 15.59
CA GLU A 9 4.89 17.71 14.72
C GLU A 9 4.74 17.18 13.28
N PRO A 10 4.99 18.03 12.26
CA PRO A 10 4.93 17.60 10.88
C PRO A 10 6.07 16.63 10.55
N ILE A 11 5.76 15.57 9.81
CA ILE A 11 6.73 14.56 9.39
C ILE A 11 6.82 14.55 7.87
N TYR A 12 8.04 14.69 7.36
CA TYR A 12 8.33 14.57 5.94
C TYR A 12 9.09 13.27 5.65
N VAL A 13 8.50 12.41 4.83
CA VAL A 13 9.11 11.13 4.41
C VAL A 13 9.42 11.20 2.92
N HIS A 14 10.69 11.03 2.55
CA HIS A 14 11.11 11.10 1.15
C HIS A 14 12.02 9.94 0.74
N CYS A 15 12.10 9.75 -0.58
CA CYS A 15 13.12 8.94 -1.24
C CYS A 15 13.55 9.67 -2.51
N LYS A 16 14.50 9.12 -3.28
CA LYS A 16 15.04 9.82 -4.47
C LYS A 16 13.96 10.32 -5.44
N ALA A 17 12.95 9.50 -5.74
CA ALA A 17 11.90 9.84 -6.72
C ALA A 17 10.52 10.11 -6.10
N GLY A 18 10.34 9.86 -4.80
CA GLY A 18 9.03 9.96 -4.14
C GLY A 18 7.94 9.08 -4.75
N LYS A 19 8.31 7.90 -5.30
CA LYS A 19 7.38 6.97 -5.96
C LYS A 19 7.23 5.62 -5.26
N SER A 20 8.32 5.07 -4.70
CA SER A 20 8.36 3.66 -4.27
C SER A 20 8.72 3.50 -2.79
N ARG A 21 10.00 3.67 -2.42
CA ARG A 21 10.49 3.43 -1.03
C ARG A 21 9.79 4.28 0.03
N SER A 22 9.68 5.58 -0.18
CA SER A 22 9.00 6.47 0.79
C SER A 22 7.51 6.15 0.90
N ILE A 23 6.87 5.83 -0.22
CA ILE A 23 5.45 5.45 -0.24
C ILE A 23 5.25 4.13 0.49
N THR A 24 6.15 3.16 0.31
CA THR A 24 6.13 1.89 1.03
C THR A 24 6.21 2.10 2.53
N ALA A 25 7.12 2.97 3.00
CA ALA A 25 7.23 3.29 4.42
C ALA A 25 5.95 3.93 4.98
N ILE A 26 5.31 4.84 4.23
CA ILE A 26 4.03 5.45 4.60
C ILE A 26 2.92 4.39 4.66
N LEU A 27 2.82 3.51 3.67
CA LEU A 27 1.81 2.44 3.66
C LEU A 27 2.01 1.46 4.82
N ALA A 28 3.25 1.06 5.09
CA ALA A 28 3.59 0.18 6.21
C ALA A 28 3.18 0.82 7.55
N TYR A 29 3.43 2.12 7.71
CA TYR A 29 3.00 2.86 8.88
C TYR A 29 1.48 2.85 9.06
N LEU A 30 0.73 3.17 8.00
CA LEU A 30 -0.74 3.17 8.03
C LEU A 30 -1.30 1.76 8.34
N VAL A 31 -0.69 0.71 7.82
CA VAL A 31 -1.14 -0.67 8.09
C VAL A 31 -0.83 -1.09 9.52
N THR A 32 0.41 -0.91 9.97
CA THR A 32 0.89 -1.46 11.25
C THR A 32 0.52 -0.60 12.46
N SER A 33 0.69 0.72 12.34
CA SER A 33 0.52 1.67 13.45
C SER A 33 -0.90 2.22 13.51
N GLU A 34 -1.48 2.60 12.36
CA GLU A 34 -2.87 3.09 12.30
C GLU A 34 -3.91 1.97 12.15
N ARG A 35 -3.47 0.71 11.99
CA ARG A 35 -4.36 -0.45 11.77
C ARG A 35 -5.29 -0.25 10.58
N TRP A 36 -4.85 0.41 9.51
CA TRP A 36 -5.62 0.48 8.28
C TRP A 36 -5.46 -0.81 7.48
N THR A 37 -6.46 -1.15 6.68
CA THR A 37 -6.28 -2.15 5.63
C THR A 37 -5.34 -1.60 4.56
N LEU A 38 -4.58 -2.47 3.91
CA LEU A 38 -3.68 -2.08 2.81
C LEU A 38 -4.47 -1.39 1.71
N LYS A 39 -5.67 -1.89 1.38
CA LYS A 39 -6.61 -1.23 0.45
C LYS A 39 -6.89 0.22 0.85
N ARG A 40 -7.26 0.47 2.11
CA ARG A 40 -7.57 1.83 2.60
C ARG A 40 -6.35 2.73 2.55
N ALA A 41 -5.20 2.25 3.03
CA ALA A 41 -3.94 2.98 3.01
C ALA A 41 -3.53 3.36 1.58
N TYR A 42 -3.58 2.40 0.67
CA TYR A 42 -3.23 2.60 -0.73
C TYR A 42 -4.14 3.64 -1.39
N ARG A 43 -5.47 3.50 -1.23
CA ARG A 43 -6.45 4.48 -1.76
C ARG A 43 -6.25 5.88 -1.20
N HIS A 44 -5.84 6.00 0.06
CA HIS A 44 -5.57 7.30 0.67
C HIS A 44 -4.32 7.94 0.07
N VAL A 45 -3.22 7.18 -0.05
CA VAL A 45 -1.94 7.72 -0.52
C VAL A 45 -1.98 8.03 -2.02
N ILE A 46 -2.64 7.22 -2.86
CA ILE A 46 -2.71 7.49 -4.31
C ILE A 46 -3.49 8.77 -4.62
N LYS A 47 -4.54 9.07 -3.85
CA LYS A 47 -5.29 10.35 -3.97
C LYS A 47 -4.40 11.56 -3.68
N ALA A 48 -3.50 11.45 -2.69
CA ALA A 48 -2.54 12.51 -2.35
C ALA A 48 -1.32 12.53 -3.28
N ARG A 49 -0.93 11.37 -3.83
CA ARG A 49 0.26 11.18 -4.67
C ARG A 49 -0.06 10.28 -5.88
N PRO A 50 -0.70 10.82 -6.93
CA PRO A 50 -1.10 10.06 -8.13
C PRO A 50 0.02 9.27 -8.83
N ASN A 51 1.26 9.76 -8.76
CA ASN A 51 2.42 9.17 -9.43
C ASN A 51 3.12 8.10 -8.57
N MET A 52 2.50 7.61 -7.49
CA MET A 52 3.06 6.54 -6.69
C MET A 52 3.09 5.21 -7.46
N SER A 53 4.17 4.46 -7.27
CA SER A 53 4.34 3.11 -7.82
C SER A 53 5.36 2.39 -6.94
N PRO A 54 4.94 1.86 -5.77
CA PRO A 54 5.76 0.95 -4.99
C PRO A 54 6.17 -0.24 -5.84
N ASN A 55 7.40 -0.73 -5.68
CA ASN A 55 7.80 -1.94 -6.38
C ASN A 55 6.90 -3.11 -5.94
N ILE A 56 6.61 -4.06 -6.84
CA ILE A 56 5.71 -5.17 -6.55
C ILE A 56 6.17 -6.03 -5.35
N GLY A 57 7.48 -6.17 -5.12
CA GLY A 57 8.04 -6.83 -3.94
C GLY A 57 7.70 -6.09 -2.64
N PHE A 58 7.65 -4.76 -2.65
CA PHE A 58 7.18 -4.00 -1.50
C PHE A 58 5.69 -4.18 -1.25
N ILE A 59 4.86 -4.30 -2.30
CA ILE A 59 3.43 -4.59 -2.14
C ILE A 59 3.25 -5.98 -1.51
N SER A 60 4.01 -6.98 -1.95
CA SER A 60 3.97 -8.32 -1.36
C SER A 60 4.30 -8.29 0.14
N GLU A 61 5.35 -7.56 0.55
CA GLU A 61 5.68 -7.40 1.97
C GLU A 61 4.59 -6.64 2.74
N LEU A 62 3.98 -5.62 2.15
CA LEU A 62 2.86 -4.90 2.76
C LEU A 62 1.63 -5.80 2.94
N MET A 63 1.35 -6.72 2.02
CA MET A 63 0.28 -7.72 2.15
C MET A 63 0.57 -8.67 3.32
N LYS A 64 1.82 -9.13 3.48
CA LYS A 64 2.24 -9.93 4.65
C LYS A 64 2.03 -9.15 5.95
N MET A 65 2.40 -7.87 5.99
CA MET A 65 2.16 -7.02 7.17
C MET A 65 0.67 -6.88 7.47
N GLU A 66 -0.18 -6.68 6.45
CA GLU A 66 -1.63 -6.63 6.66
C GLU A 66 -2.16 -7.95 7.23
N ALA A 67 -1.73 -9.09 6.68
CA ALA A 67 -2.11 -10.40 7.20
C ALA A 67 -1.70 -10.59 8.66
N GLN A 68 -0.51 -10.13 9.06
CA GLN A 68 -0.07 -10.18 10.46
C GLN A 68 -0.92 -9.28 11.38
N VAL A 69 -1.33 -8.12 10.90
CA VAL A 69 -2.07 -7.13 11.69
C VAL A 69 -3.56 -7.46 11.79
N HIS A 70 -4.16 -7.97 10.71
CA HIS A 70 -5.61 -8.13 10.55
C HIS A 70 -6.06 -9.59 10.38
N GLY A 71 -5.13 -10.55 10.29
CA GLY A 71 -5.41 -11.96 10.03
C GLY A 71 -5.80 -12.27 8.58
N ARG A 72 -5.85 -11.26 7.70
CA ARG A 72 -6.22 -11.38 6.29
C ARG A 72 -5.68 -10.21 5.48
N VAL A 73 -5.64 -10.38 4.17
CA VAL A 73 -5.30 -9.32 3.22
C VAL A 73 -6.57 -8.79 2.57
N SER A 74 -6.69 -7.47 2.45
CA SER A 74 -7.83 -6.83 1.77
C SER A 74 -7.70 -6.99 0.25
N SER A 75 -8.81 -7.11 -0.48
CA SER A 75 -8.77 -7.14 -1.95
C SER A 75 -8.63 -5.74 -2.54
N PHE A 76 -7.62 -5.51 -3.38
CA PHE A 76 -7.22 -4.17 -3.82
C PHE A 76 -7.55 -3.85 -5.29
N LEU A 77 -8.00 -4.80 -6.12
CA LEU A 77 -7.98 -4.59 -7.58
C LEU A 77 -9.30 -4.59 -8.34
N GLU A 78 -10.38 -5.18 -7.83
CA GLU A 78 -11.50 -5.48 -8.73
C GLU A 78 -12.49 -4.33 -9.00
N SER A 79 -12.51 -3.22 -8.24
CA SER A 79 -13.68 -2.30 -8.35
C SER A 79 -13.46 -0.81 -8.10
N ASP A 80 -12.33 -0.37 -7.54
CA ASP A 80 -12.23 0.98 -6.98
C ASP A 80 -11.39 1.98 -7.78
N TRP A 81 -10.78 1.53 -8.88
CA TRP A 81 -9.82 2.31 -9.68
C TRP A 81 -10.45 3.20 -10.76
N GLN A 82 -11.79 3.26 -10.85
CA GLN A 82 -12.49 3.94 -11.94
C GLN A 82 -12.48 5.47 -11.86
N SER A 83 -11.98 6.06 -10.77
CA SER A 83 -11.98 7.51 -10.60
C SER A 83 -10.66 7.98 -10.00
N THR A 84 -9.91 8.71 -10.82
CA THR A 84 -8.68 9.47 -10.50
C THR A 84 -7.43 8.66 -10.19
N SER A 85 -6.45 8.73 -11.11
CA SER A 85 -5.09 8.15 -11.08
C SER A 85 -5.01 6.63 -11.14
N LEU A 86 -5.23 6.10 -12.35
CA LEU A 86 -4.94 4.72 -12.67
C LEU A 86 -3.42 4.46 -12.57
N PRO A 87 -2.99 3.38 -11.91
CA PRO A 87 -1.64 2.86 -12.14
C PRO A 87 -1.40 2.60 -13.63
N SER A 88 -0.14 2.58 -14.07
CA SER A 88 0.15 2.16 -15.46
C SER A 88 -0.49 0.79 -15.72
N PRO A 89 -0.98 0.51 -16.94
CA PRO A 89 -1.62 -0.78 -17.24
C PRO A 89 -0.75 -1.98 -16.87
N GLU A 90 0.56 -1.85 -17.08
CA GLU A 90 1.58 -2.83 -16.69
C GLU A 90 1.58 -3.08 -15.18
N TYR A 91 1.63 -2.02 -14.37
CA TYR A 91 1.65 -2.13 -12.92
C TYR A 91 0.31 -2.64 -12.36
N ALA A 92 -0.81 -2.27 -12.98
CA ALA A 92 -2.12 -2.83 -12.64
C ALA A 92 -2.16 -4.35 -12.88
N ASN A 93 -1.60 -4.82 -13.99
CA ASN A 93 -1.49 -6.24 -14.28
C ASN A 93 -0.55 -6.96 -13.30
N GLU A 94 0.60 -6.38 -12.95
CA GLU A 94 1.49 -6.95 -11.92
C GLU A 94 0.79 -7.11 -10.57
N LEU A 95 0.05 -6.09 -10.13
CA LEU A 95 -0.73 -6.17 -8.91
C LEU A 95 -1.78 -7.29 -9.01
N PHE A 96 -2.44 -7.44 -10.16
CA PHE A 96 -3.48 -8.45 -10.37
C PHE A 96 -2.91 -9.87 -10.28
N GLN A 97 -1.77 -10.10 -10.91
CA GLN A 97 -1.08 -11.38 -10.79
C GLN A 97 -0.64 -11.65 -9.35
N LEU A 98 -0.14 -10.64 -8.64
CA LEU A 98 0.25 -10.76 -7.24
C LEU A 98 -0.94 -11.11 -6.33
N GLU A 99 -2.08 -10.44 -6.49
CA GLU A 99 -3.30 -10.74 -5.70
C GLU A 99 -3.80 -12.15 -5.96
N LYS A 100 -3.86 -12.56 -7.23
CA LYS A 100 -4.25 -13.92 -7.62
C LYS A 100 -3.29 -14.98 -7.05
N ALA A 101 -1.99 -14.73 -7.13
CA ALA A 101 -0.97 -15.62 -6.55
C ALA A 101 -1.14 -15.74 -5.02
N TRP A 102 -1.41 -14.63 -4.34
CA TRP A 102 -1.67 -14.64 -2.90
C TRP A 102 -2.92 -15.45 -2.53
N GLN A 103 -4.02 -15.27 -3.25
CA GLN A 103 -5.26 -16.01 -3.03
C GLN A 103 -5.06 -17.52 -3.25
N THR A 104 -4.28 -17.90 -4.26
CA THR A 104 -3.96 -19.30 -4.55
C THR A 104 -3.09 -19.91 -3.44
N ALA A 105 -2.09 -19.16 -2.96
CA ALA A 105 -1.22 -19.60 -1.87
C ALA A 105 -1.94 -19.69 -0.51
N ALA A 106 -2.99 -18.89 -0.29
CA ALA A 106 -3.77 -18.90 0.95
C ALA A 106 -4.84 -20.02 1.00
N GLN A 107 -5.02 -20.79 -0.08
CA GLN A 107 -5.96 -21.93 -0.17
C GLN A 107 -5.29 -23.30 0.01
N VAL A 108 -3.98 -23.34 0.27
CA VAL A 108 -3.17 -24.55 0.56
C VAL A 108 -2.73 -24.53 2.01
#